data_AF-W3V055-F1
#
_entry.id   AF-W3V055-F1
#
_cell.length_a   1.000
_cell.length_b   1.000
_cell.length_c   1.000
_cell.angle_alpha   90.00
_cell.angle_beta   90.00
_cell.angle_gamma   90.00
#
_symmetry.space_group_name_H-M   'P 1'
#
loop_
_entity.id
_entity.type
_entity.pdbx_description
1 polymer ?
#
loop_
_entity_poly.entity_id
_entity_poly.type
_entity_poly.pdbx_seq_one_letter_code
_entity_poly.pdbx_strand_id
1 'polypeptide(L)'
;MNQKNDFKSFSFGKNSNVLSQGDYEINKNLQDGIPAGDISPYIHLLNKVLRQSSTISSVVADFIATQSGEDVLDDGDRDKLTVQLNKALEKVTTAKIPNASLTQKGIVQLTNEIGDNDTLAVTQKLAQEIINSLRKNINEKVPNTRKINGKVLTGDITIDAEDVRAISTDNVIHSMKHGDLDGLENLHNGCSGFNPSALFLTQYGLPRGNGGVQLRISNMNGKSSEGEDDVWSHRLIFTHFGDTYRTDHINEYYKLTRKFWDNLNARPDFNGYLKISSPIIEIYPDGTFSTNEESEGAEVTKEGTGIYRISNISGYNTDGAWGVHGGISVPQNNNNLELIFVDDHIQPDGSIIIETCHRQHSHLPEKFQNWRLKSVDDNGKQVFYQDGEPCDISEHCRLDIRIQMPEDSLWNLKRKKLQEEIESISVSGNKL
;
A
#
# COMPACT_ATOMS: atom_id res chain seq x y z
N MET A 1 -17.52 -75.29 7.23
CA MET A 1 -17.15 -76.70 7.10
C MET A 1 -16.39 -77.08 8.36
N ASN A 2 -16.76 -78.15 9.06
CA ASN A 2 -15.98 -78.62 10.21
C ASN A 2 -14.69 -79.23 9.67
N GLN A 3 -13.55 -78.65 10.04
CA GLN A 3 -12.23 -79.18 9.69
C GLN A 3 -12.02 -80.54 10.38
N LYS A 4 -11.32 -81.44 9.69
CA LYS A 4 -10.99 -82.79 10.18
C LYS A 4 -9.62 -82.77 10.87
N ASN A 5 -9.58 -83.24 12.11
CA ASN A 5 -8.34 -83.56 12.83
C ASN A 5 -8.22 -85.09 12.95
N ASP A 6 -7.14 -85.69 12.43
CA ASP A 6 -6.90 -87.13 12.52
C ASP A 6 -6.06 -87.56 13.74
N PHE A 7 -5.42 -86.62 14.44
CA PHE A 7 -4.71 -86.88 15.70
C PHE A 7 -5.69 -87.00 16.86
N LYS A 8 -6.07 -88.23 17.22
CA LYS A 8 -7.07 -88.51 18.26
C LYS A 8 -6.45 -88.82 19.62
N SER A 9 -7.15 -88.40 20.67
CA SER A 9 -6.84 -88.79 22.04
C SER A 9 -7.00 -90.31 22.23
N PHE A 10 -5.96 -90.99 22.70
CA PHE A 10 -5.96 -92.41 22.99
C PHE A 10 -6.65 -92.71 24.33
N SER A 11 -7.45 -93.79 24.35
CA SER A 11 -8.02 -94.36 25.59
C SER A 11 -8.78 -93.35 26.49
N PHE A 12 -9.60 -92.49 25.87
CA PHE A 12 -10.39 -91.44 26.56
C PHE A 12 -11.76 -91.93 27.11
N GLY A 13 -12.20 -93.15 26.76
CA GLY A 13 -13.51 -93.69 27.16
C GLY A 13 -13.66 -93.91 28.67
N LYS A 14 -14.91 -93.91 29.17
CA LYS A 14 -15.24 -94.08 30.60
C LYS A 14 -14.70 -95.38 31.23
N ASN A 15 -14.52 -96.42 30.42
CA ASN A 15 -13.99 -97.73 30.84
C ASN A 15 -12.52 -97.92 30.39
N SER A 16 -11.77 -96.84 30.19
CA SER A 16 -10.38 -96.88 29.76
C SER A 16 -9.50 -97.61 30.78
N ASN A 17 -8.64 -98.50 30.31
CA ASN A 17 -7.71 -99.25 31.16
C ASN A 17 -6.50 -98.40 31.58
N VAL A 18 -6.74 -97.33 32.34
CA VAL A 18 -5.78 -96.25 32.61
C VAL A 18 -5.63 -96.04 34.12
N LEU A 19 -4.40 -95.81 34.57
CA LEU A 19 -4.09 -95.50 35.96
C LEU A 19 -4.77 -94.17 36.42
N SER A 20 -5.19 -94.10 37.69
CA SER A 20 -5.75 -92.86 38.25
C SER A 20 -4.71 -91.74 38.28
N GLN A 21 -5.12 -90.47 38.40
CA GLN A 21 -4.17 -89.36 38.48
C GLN A 21 -3.30 -89.44 39.74
N GLY A 22 -3.90 -89.73 40.90
CA GLY A 22 -3.16 -89.85 42.16
C GLY A 22 -2.15 -91.00 42.14
N ASP A 23 -2.53 -92.18 41.61
CA ASP A 23 -1.64 -93.34 41.53
C ASP A 23 -0.51 -93.14 40.52
N TYR A 24 -0.74 -92.33 39.48
CA TYR A 24 0.27 -91.98 38.48
C TYR A 24 1.36 -91.08 39.06
N GLU A 25 0.97 -90.06 39.82
CA GLU A 25 1.90 -89.08 40.41
C GLU A 25 2.84 -89.69 41.45
N ILE A 26 2.42 -90.76 42.13
CA ILE A 26 3.25 -91.46 43.14
C ILE A 26 4.00 -92.69 42.58
N ASN A 27 3.84 -92.99 41.28
CA ASN A 27 4.46 -94.16 40.67
C ASN A 27 5.97 -93.94 40.45
N LYS A 28 6.83 -94.78 41.04
CA LYS A 28 8.30 -94.67 40.90
C LYS A 28 8.79 -94.77 39.46
N ASN A 29 8.09 -95.54 38.62
CA ASN A 29 8.42 -95.71 37.20
C ASN A 29 8.19 -94.43 36.37
N LEU A 30 7.59 -93.38 36.94
CA LEU A 30 7.56 -92.05 36.31
C LEU A 30 8.97 -91.44 36.20
N GLN A 31 9.84 -91.72 37.17
CA GLN A 31 11.25 -91.30 37.17
C GLN A 31 12.14 -92.37 36.55
N ASP A 32 11.92 -93.62 36.92
CA ASP A 32 12.82 -94.73 36.56
C ASP A 32 12.53 -95.32 35.15
N GLY A 33 11.39 -94.98 34.55
CA GLY A 33 10.91 -95.57 33.31
C GLY A 33 10.29 -96.97 33.49
N ILE A 34 9.73 -97.52 32.41
CA ILE A 34 9.21 -98.91 32.41
C ILE A 34 10.41 -99.87 32.34
N PRO A 35 10.58 -100.80 33.30
CA PRO A 35 11.71 -101.71 33.32
C PRO A 35 11.66 -102.74 32.18
N ALA A 36 12.82 -103.26 31.80
CA ALA A 36 12.94 -104.29 30.78
C ALA A 36 12.33 -105.63 31.25
N GLY A 37 11.54 -106.29 30.40
CA GLY A 37 10.89 -107.57 30.70
C GLY A 37 9.41 -107.58 30.35
N ASP A 38 8.60 -108.27 31.16
CA ASP A 38 7.15 -108.35 30.97
C ASP A 38 6.47 -106.99 31.25
N ILE A 39 5.83 -106.43 30.22
CA ILE A 39 5.14 -105.14 30.29
C ILE A 39 3.72 -105.25 30.86
N SER A 40 3.19 -106.47 31.01
CA SER A 40 1.81 -106.71 31.47
C SER A 40 1.46 -105.99 32.79
N PRO A 41 2.35 -105.91 33.81
CA PRO A 41 2.07 -105.16 35.05
C PRO A 41 1.99 -103.64 34.85
N TYR A 42 2.57 -103.11 33.78
CA TYR A 42 2.69 -101.68 33.51
C TYR A 42 1.68 -101.17 32.48
N ILE A 43 0.78 -102.03 31.98
CA ILE A 43 -0.17 -101.69 30.90
C ILE A 43 -1.03 -100.45 31.25
N HIS A 44 -1.46 -100.32 32.52
CA HIS A 44 -2.24 -99.18 32.99
C HIS A 44 -1.44 -97.87 33.04
N LEU A 45 -0.16 -97.97 33.39
CA LEU A 45 0.79 -96.86 33.40
C LEU A 45 1.12 -96.43 31.97
N LEU A 46 1.41 -97.39 31.09
CA LEU A 46 1.65 -97.14 29.67
C LEU A 46 0.44 -96.45 29.02
N ASN A 47 -0.77 -96.96 29.26
CA ASN A 47 -2.00 -96.35 28.77
C ASN A 47 -2.20 -94.93 29.30
N LYS A 48 -1.77 -94.64 30.54
CA LYS A 48 -1.79 -93.28 31.11
C LYS A 48 -0.83 -92.35 30.38
N VAL A 49 0.40 -92.77 30.13
CA VAL A 49 1.42 -92.00 29.40
C VAL A 49 0.99 -91.74 27.94
N LEU A 50 0.51 -92.78 27.25
CA LEU A 50 0.00 -92.67 25.88
C LEU A 50 -1.25 -91.77 25.82
N ARG A 51 -2.14 -91.86 26.81
CA ARG A 51 -3.29 -90.95 26.91
C ARG A 51 -2.86 -89.50 27.11
N GLN A 52 -1.95 -89.20 28.05
CA GLN A 52 -1.50 -87.82 28.29
C GLN A 52 -0.86 -87.20 27.05
N SER A 53 0.05 -87.95 26.39
CA SER A 53 0.71 -87.47 25.16
C SER A 53 -0.27 -87.27 24.00
N SER A 54 -1.09 -88.28 23.68
CA SER A 54 -2.07 -88.20 22.59
C SER A 54 -3.16 -87.14 22.83
N THR A 55 -3.54 -86.88 24.09
CA THR A 55 -4.48 -85.79 24.41
C THR A 55 -3.87 -84.43 24.09
N ILE A 56 -2.60 -84.18 24.44
CA ILE A 56 -1.94 -82.92 24.06
C ILE A 56 -1.81 -82.81 22.54
N SER A 57 -1.39 -83.88 21.85
CA SER A 57 -1.30 -83.89 20.38
C SER A 57 -2.66 -83.60 19.72
N SER A 58 -3.74 -84.20 20.21
CA SER A 58 -5.10 -83.96 19.73
C SER A 58 -5.53 -82.51 19.91
N VAL A 59 -5.24 -81.89 21.06
CA VAL A 59 -5.57 -80.48 21.33
C VAL A 59 -4.77 -79.54 20.43
N VAL A 60 -3.48 -79.80 20.22
CA VAL A 60 -2.64 -79.02 19.31
C VAL A 60 -3.13 -79.16 17.88
N ALA A 61 -3.45 -80.37 17.42
CA ALA A 61 -3.97 -80.59 16.08
C ALA A 61 -5.35 -79.96 15.86
N ASP A 62 -6.25 -80.01 16.86
CA ASP A 62 -7.53 -79.29 16.82
C ASP A 62 -7.33 -77.76 16.75
N PHE A 63 -6.35 -77.22 17.48
CA PHE A 63 -5.98 -75.81 17.40
C PHE A 63 -5.48 -75.46 15.99
N ILE A 64 -4.59 -76.27 15.41
CA ILE A 64 -4.09 -76.08 14.05
C ILE A 64 -5.24 -76.12 13.06
N ALA A 65 -6.11 -77.12 13.11
CA ALA A 65 -7.24 -77.28 12.18
C ALA A 65 -8.19 -76.08 12.25
N THR A 66 -8.57 -75.69 13.47
CA THR A 66 -9.50 -74.58 13.72
C THR A 66 -8.93 -73.24 13.25
N GLN A 67 -7.67 -72.96 13.59
CA GLN A 67 -7.07 -71.66 13.29
C GLN A 67 -6.60 -71.58 11.83
N SER A 68 -5.90 -72.58 11.30
CA SER A 68 -5.47 -72.58 9.89
C SER A 68 -6.66 -72.63 8.91
N GLY A 69 -7.78 -73.23 9.33
CA GLY A 69 -8.95 -73.46 8.49
C GLY A 69 -8.83 -74.69 7.58
N GLU A 70 -7.83 -75.53 7.79
CA GLU A 70 -7.49 -76.70 6.97
C GLU A 70 -7.62 -78.00 7.78
N ASP A 71 -7.72 -79.13 7.08
CA ASP A 71 -7.66 -80.46 7.71
C ASP A 71 -6.23 -80.78 8.15
N VAL A 72 -6.12 -81.45 9.30
CA VAL A 72 -4.86 -81.91 9.89
C VAL A 72 -4.85 -83.45 9.86
N LEU A 73 -4.18 -84.00 8.85
CA LEU A 73 -4.15 -85.44 8.54
C LEU A 73 -2.95 -86.13 9.21
N ASP A 74 -3.11 -87.39 9.61
CA ASP A 74 -2.03 -88.25 10.09
C ASP A 74 -1.44 -89.06 8.93
N ASP A 75 -0.76 -88.38 8.02
CA ASP A 75 -0.15 -88.95 6.79
C ASP A 75 1.40 -88.91 6.79
N GLY A 76 1.99 -88.39 7.87
CA GLY A 76 3.44 -88.26 8.03
C GLY A 76 4.06 -87.00 7.41
N ASP A 77 3.26 -86.10 6.80
CA ASP A 77 3.76 -84.86 6.20
C ASP A 77 4.06 -83.77 7.25
N ARG A 78 5.30 -83.80 7.75
CA ARG A 78 5.80 -82.87 8.77
C ARG A 78 5.91 -81.44 8.27
N ASP A 79 6.24 -81.26 6.99
CA ASP A 79 6.44 -79.92 6.41
C ASP A 79 5.10 -79.20 6.30
N LYS A 80 4.07 -79.90 5.82
CA LYS A 80 2.70 -79.39 5.79
C LYS A 80 2.17 -79.08 7.19
N LEU A 81 2.35 -79.98 8.15
CA LEU A 81 1.93 -79.74 9.54
C LEU A 81 2.62 -78.49 10.14
N THR A 82 3.90 -78.28 9.81
CA THR A 82 4.66 -77.08 10.24
C THR A 82 4.11 -75.81 9.62
N VAL A 83 3.80 -75.82 8.31
CA VAL A 83 3.18 -74.69 7.61
C VAL A 83 1.81 -74.36 8.22
N GLN A 84 1.00 -75.39 8.49
CA GLN A 84 -0.32 -75.22 9.09
C GLN A 84 -0.23 -74.66 10.52
N LEU A 85 0.74 -75.11 11.32
CA LEU A 85 0.99 -74.57 12.66
C LEU A 85 1.41 -73.09 12.60
N ASN A 86 2.32 -72.71 11.70
CA ASN A 86 2.72 -71.32 11.53
C ASN A 86 1.54 -70.44 11.12
N LYS A 87 0.72 -70.90 10.16
CA LYS A 87 -0.49 -70.21 9.73
C LYS A 87 -1.51 -70.05 10.87
N ALA A 88 -1.69 -71.08 11.71
CA ALA A 88 -2.53 -71.01 12.89
C ALA A 88 -2.03 -69.95 13.89
N LEU A 89 -0.73 -69.89 14.14
CA LEU A 89 -0.10 -68.90 15.04
C LEU A 89 -0.21 -67.47 14.48
N GLU A 90 0.06 -67.27 13.18
CA GLU A 90 -0.06 -65.97 12.51
C GLU A 90 -1.48 -65.42 12.58
N LYS A 91 -2.48 -66.26 12.32
CA LYS A 91 -3.89 -65.86 12.39
C LYS A 91 -4.30 -65.46 13.80
N VAL A 92 -3.90 -66.23 14.83
CA VAL A 92 -4.17 -65.89 16.22
C VAL A 92 -3.48 -64.58 16.63
N THR A 93 -2.26 -64.37 16.15
CA THR A 93 -1.50 -63.15 16.45
C THR A 93 -2.16 -61.92 15.81
N THR A 94 -2.59 -62.03 14.55
CA THR A 94 -3.28 -60.95 13.82
C THR A 94 -4.66 -60.65 14.42
N ALA A 95 -5.41 -61.67 14.84
CA ALA A 95 -6.71 -61.50 15.46
C ALA A 95 -6.62 -60.87 16.86
N LYS A 96 -5.56 -61.17 17.62
CA LYS A 96 -5.36 -60.64 18.98
C LYS A 96 -4.67 -59.28 18.99
N ILE A 97 -3.84 -58.98 17.99
CA ILE A 97 -3.14 -57.71 17.84
C ILE A 97 -3.56 -57.10 16.49
N PRO A 98 -4.76 -56.49 16.44
CA PRO A 98 -5.29 -55.88 15.23
C PRO A 98 -4.45 -54.66 14.81
N ASN A 99 -4.70 -54.13 13.63
CA ASN A 99 -4.20 -52.81 13.25
C ASN A 99 -4.84 -51.74 14.14
N ALA A 100 -4.09 -50.68 14.44
CA ALA A 100 -4.62 -49.55 15.18
C ALA A 100 -5.68 -48.80 14.35
N SER A 101 -6.71 -48.31 15.02
CA SER A 101 -7.71 -47.39 14.47
C SER A 101 -8.04 -46.30 15.50
N LEU A 102 -8.89 -45.34 15.15
CA LEU A 102 -9.35 -44.30 16.07
C LEU A 102 -10.07 -44.85 17.31
N THR A 103 -10.58 -46.09 17.26
CA THR A 103 -11.33 -46.72 18.35
C THR A 103 -10.72 -48.03 18.86
N GLN A 104 -9.71 -48.57 18.17
CA GLN A 104 -9.08 -49.85 18.47
C GLN A 104 -7.57 -49.69 18.63
N LYS A 105 -7.02 -50.11 19.78
CA LYS A 105 -5.57 -50.19 19.95
C LYS A 105 -5.00 -51.31 19.08
N GLY A 106 -3.83 -51.09 18.49
CA GLY A 106 -3.22 -52.05 17.57
C GLY A 106 -1.80 -51.68 17.12
N ILE A 107 -1.28 -52.41 16.12
CA ILE A 107 0.00 -52.12 15.46
C ILE A 107 -0.22 -51.05 14.38
N VAL A 108 0.75 -50.15 14.19
CA VAL A 108 0.72 -49.09 13.17
C VAL A 108 2.05 -49.03 12.43
N GLN A 109 2.02 -48.81 11.12
CA GLN A 109 3.20 -48.59 10.30
C GLN A 109 3.60 -47.11 10.32
N LEU A 110 4.91 -46.82 10.38
CA LEU A 110 5.43 -45.45 10.32
C LEU A 110 5.55 -44.95 8.86
N THR A 111 5.37 -43.65 8.64
CA THR A 111 5.54 -43.01 7.32
C THR A 111 6.53 -41.84 7.32
N ASN A 112 7.19 -41.67 6.18
CA ASN A 112 8.01 -40.52 5.80
C ASN A 112 7.42 -39.72 4.62
N GLU A 113 6.21 -40.07 4.17
CA GLU A 113 5.53 -39.45 3.04
C GLU A 113 4.34 -38.62 3.52
N ILE A 114 4.08 -37.49 2.84
CA ILE A 114 2.90 -36.65 3.07
C ILE A 114 1.74 -37.21 2.24
N GLY A 115 0.58 -37.40 2.87
CA GLY A 115 -0.63 -37.90 2.21
C GLY A 115 -1.86 -37.77 3.11
N ASP A 116 -2.93 -38.46 2.74
CA ASP A 116 -4.25 -38.44 3.38
C ASP A 116 -4.62 -39.77 4.06
N ASN A 117 -3.63 -40.65 4.25
CA ASN A 117 -3.83 -41.97 4.86
C ASN A 117 -4.00 -41.87 6.38
N ASP A 118 -5.05 -42.48 6.91
CA ASP A 118 -5.41 -42.54 8.33
C ASP A 118 -4.85 -43.79 9.06
N THR A 119 -4.19 -44.69 8.34
CA THR A 119 -3.63 -45.95 8.87
C THR A 119 -2.13 -45.89 9.20
N LEU A 120 -1.45 -44.79 8.85
CA LEU A 120 -0.01 -44.63 9.06
C LEU A 120 0.30 -43.61 10.17
N ALA A 121 1.35 -43.86 10.94
CA ALA A 121 1.82 -42.95 11.98
C ALA A 121 2.96 -42.06 11.47
N VAL A 122 2.81 -40.75 11.66
CA VAL A 122 3.79 -39.73 11.26
C VAL A 122 5.05 -39.84 12.12
N THR A 123 6.22 -39.76 11.47
CA THR A 123 7.52 -39.71 12.15
C THR A 123 7.92 -38.27 12.55
N GLN A 124 8.76 -38.12 13.58
CA GLN A 124 9.30 -36.81 13.98
C GLN A 124 10.03 -36.10 12.83
N LYS A 125 10.74 -36.86 11.99
CA LYS A 125 11.45 -36.32 10.81
C LYS A 125 10.47 -35.72 9.80
N LEU A 126 9.40 -36.45 9.45
CA LEU A 126 8.36 -35.96 8.56
C LEU A 126 7.68 -34.70 9.13
N ALA A 127 7.37 -34.69 10.44
CA ALA A 127 6.82 -33.51 11.09
C ALA A 127 7.77 -32.29 10.97
N GLN A 128 9.08 -32.48 11.14
CA GLN A 128 10.07 -31.42 10.99
C GLN A 128 10.15 -30.89 9.54
N GLU A 129 10.06 -31.78 8.55
CA GLU A 129 10.04 -31.41 7.12
C GLU A 129 8.79 -30.60 6.77
N ILE A 130 7.61 -31.02 7.25
CA ILE A 130 6.35 -30.28 7.12
C ILE A 130 6.48 -28.88 7.75
N ILE A 131 7.00 -28.79 8.98
CA ILE A 131 7.21 -27.51 9.68
C ILE A 131 8.17 -26.60 8.90
N ASN A 132 9.27 -27.14 8.37
CA ASN A 132 10.23 -26.37 7.59
C ASN A 132 9.63 -25.86 6.28
N SER A 133 8.86 -26.70 5.58
CA SER A 133 8.13 -26.33 4.37
C SER A 133 7.10 -25.22 4.63
N LEU A 134 6.32 -25.35 5.71
CA LEU A 134 5.36 -24.32 6.15
C LEU A 134 6.05 -22.99 6.48
N ARG A 135 7.14 -23.03 7.26
CA ARG A 135 7.93 -21.82 7.59
C ARG A 135 8.44 -21.13 6.33
N LYS A 136 8.93 -21.90 5.35
CA LYS A 136 9.37 -21.36 4.05
C LYS A 136 8.21 -20.69 3.31
N ASN A 137 7.07 -21.35 3.18
CA ASN A 137 5.89 -20.80 2.47
C ASN A 137 5.35 -19.52 3.14
N ILE A 138 5.26 -19.51 4.48
CA ILE A 138 4.82 -18.33 5.24
C ILE A 138 5.78 -17.17 5.03
N ASN A 139 7.09 -17.42 5.14
CA ASN A 139 8.11 -16.37 4.97
C ASN A 139 8.15 -15.81 3.54
N GLU A 140 7.79 -16.60 2.52
CA GLU A 140 7.67 -16.13 1.13
C GLU A 140 6.43 -15.24 0.91
N LYS A 141 5.28 -15.59 1.51
CA LYS A 141 4.01 -14.86 1.30
C LYS A 141 3.86 -13.62 2.20
N VAL A 142 4.24 -13.76 3.46
CA VAL A 142 4.15 -12.72 4.48
C VAL A 142 5.47 -12.68 5.24
N PRO A 143 6.51 -12.05 4.65
CA PRO A 143 7.80 -11.94 5.31
C PRO A 143 7.67 -11.13 6.59
N ASN A 144 8.35 -11.55 7.67
CA ASN A 144 8.49 -10.74 8.89
C ASN A 144 9.25 -9.42 8.65
N THR A 145 9.80 -9.22 7.45
CA THR A 145 10.44 -7.99 7.00
C THR A 145 9.53 -7.14 6.12
N ARG A 146 8.22 -7.39 6.06
CA ARG A 146 7.30 -6.49 5.36
C ARG A 146 7.43 -5.10 5.97
N LYS A 147 7.58 -4.12 5.09
CA LYS A 147 7.74 -2.73 5.48
C LYS A 147 6.59 -1.89 4.94
N ILE A 148 6.10 -0.96 5.75
CA ILE A 148 5.33 0.20 5.27
C ILE A 148 6.24 1.41 5.45
N ASN A 149 6.50 2.14 4.36
CA ASN A 149 7.41 3.30 4.35
C ASN A 149 8.78 3.01 4.99
N GLY A 150 9.40 1.88 4.65
CA GLY A 150 10.73 1.49 5.15
C GLY A 150 10.77 0.91 6.57
N LYS A 151 9.67 0.98 7.34
CA LYS A 151 9.56 0.47 8.73
C LYS A 151 8.89 -0.90 8.78
N VAL A 152 9.44 -1.82 9.57
CA VAL A 152 8.93 -3.20 9.69
C VAL A 152 7.58 -3.22 10.40
N LEU A 153 6.65 -4.04 9.90
CA LEU A 153 5.35 -4.31 10.54
C LEU A 153 5.54 -5.28 11.71
N THR A 154 5.53 -4.77 12.94
CA THR A 154 5.66 -5.59 14.17
C THR A 154 4.33 -5.86 14.88
N GLY A 155 3.22 -5.34 14.37
CA GLY A 155 1.88 -5.49 14.92
C GLY A 155 0.81 -4.91 13.99
N ASP A 156 -0.43 -4.93 14.45
CA ASP A 156 -1.56 -4.35 13.72
C ASP A 156 -1.40 -2.84 13.54
N ILE A 157 -1.76 -2.35 12.36
CA ILE A 157 -1.87 -0.92 12.07
C ILE A 157 -3.33 -0.62 11.82
N THR A 158 -3.93 0.16 12.72
CA THR A 158 -5.19 0.83 12.44
C THR A 158 -4.87 2.04 11.59
N ILE A 159 -5.46 2.08 10.39
CA ILE A 159 -5.37 3.22 9.47
C ILE A 159 -6.75 3.85 9.49
N ASP A 160 -6.84 5.10 9.92
CA ASP A 160 -8.06 5.87 9.82
C ASP A 160 -8.11 6.67 8.50
N ALA A 161 -9.22 7.38 8.27
CA ALA A 161 -9.38 8.17 7.05
C ALA A 161 -8.28 9.25 6.93
N GLU A 162 -7.78 9.78 8.05
CA GLU A 162 -6.74 10.81 8.06
C GLU A 162 -5.39 10.23 7.61
N ASP A 163 -5.07 9.00 8.05
CA ASP A 163 -3.84 8.28 7.70
C ASP A 163 -3.70 7.99 6.19
N VAL A 164 -4.81 7.80 5.48
CA VAL A 164 -4.83 7.62 4.01
C VAL A 164 -5.32 8.85 3.25
N ARG A 165 -5.47 9.98 3.93
CA ARG A 165 -5.88 11.26 3.31
C ARG A 165 -7.28 11.17 2.66
N ALA A 166 -8.12 10.26 3.16
CA ALA A 166 -9.53 10.15 2.85
C ALA A 166 -10.37 10.97 3.85
N ILE A 167 -11.64 11.22 3.53
CA ILE A 167 -12.59 11.83 4.47
C ILE A 167 -13.45 10.73 5.08
N SER A 168 -13.61 10.73 6.41
CA SER A 168 -14.57 9.84 7.05
C SER A 168 -16.00 10.24 6.65
N THR A 169 -16.90 9.27 6.51
CA THR A 169 -18.31 9.52 6.17
C THR A 169 -18.97 10.55 7.09
N ASP A 170 -18.57 10.57 8.37
CA ASP A 170 -19.09 11.50 9.38
C ASP A 170 -18.61 12.96 9.16
N ASN A 171 -17.46 13.11 8.51
CA ASN A 171 -16.86 14.41 8.17
C ASN A 171 -17.20 14.89 6.76
N VAL A 172 -17.83 14.08 5.90
CA VAL A 172 -18.26 14.51 4.55
C VAL A 172 -19.20 15.72 4.66
N ILE A 173 -20.15 15.71 5.60
CA ILE A 173 -21.09 16.82 5.80
C ILE A 173 -20.36 18.09 6.28
N HIS A 174 -19.24 17.95 6.99
CA HIS A 174 -18.44 19.07 7.47
C HIS A 174 -17.37 19.54 6.47
N SER A 175 -17.08 18.75 5.43
CA SER A 175 -16.06 19.02 4.40
C SER A 175 -16.41 20.19 3.47
N MET A 176 -17.70 20.48 3.34
CA MET A 176 -18.26 21.66 2.69
C MET A 176 -19.15 22.37 3.70
N LYS A 177 -18.57 23.26 4.51
CA LYS A 177 -19.40 24.07 5.42
C LYS A 177 -20.12 25.16 4.60
N HIS A 178 -21.43 25.25 4.79
CA HIS A 178 -22.20 26.42 4.39
C HIS A 178 -21.64 27.63 5.15
N GLY A 179 -21.02 28.57 4.43
CA GLY A 179 -20.67 29.85 5.00
C GLY A 179 -21.87 30.76 4.81
N ASP A 180 -22.66 30.99 5.86
CA ASP A 180 -23.63 32.08 5.88
C ASP A 180 -22.84 33.39 5.79
N LEU A 181 -22.71 33.94 4.58
CA LEU A 181 -22.22 35.29 4.35
C LEU A 181 -23.37 36.24 4.68
N ASP A 182 -23.43 36.60 5.97
CA ASP A 182 -24.35 37.50 6.64
C ASP A 182 -25.84 37.19 6.49
N GLY A 183 -26.40 36.73 7.62
CA GLY A 183 -27.83 36.61 7.83
C GLY A 183 -28.50 37.98 7.79
N LEU A 184 -29.21 38.25 6.71
CA LEU A 184 -30.45 38.99 6.72
C LEU A 184 -31.36 38.31 5.71
N GLU A 185 -32.49 37.81 6.25
CA GLU A 185 -33.63 37.24 5.56
C GLU A 185 -33.65 37.54 4.06
N ASN A 186 -33.37 36.53 3.24
CA ASN A 186 -34.06 36.31 1.97
C ASN A 186 -33.57 35.04 1.29
N LEU A 187 -34.39 34.00 1.40
CA LEU A 187 -34.59 32.99 0.36
C LEU A 187 -35.16 33.58 -0.95
N HIS A 188 -34.95 34.89 -1.19
CA HIS A 188 -35.21 35.64 -2.42
C HIS A 188 -33.95 36.26 -3.05
N ASN A 189 -32.76 36.08 -2.46
CA ASN A 189 -31.47 36.55 -3.01
C ASN A 189 -30.31 35.78 -2.34
N GLY A 190 -30.39 34.45 -2.29
CA GLY A 190 -29.36 33.64 -1.67
C GLY A 190 -28.06 33.71 -2.46
N CYS A 191 -26.99 34.20 -1.84
CA CYS A 191 -25.63 33.84 -2.22
C CYS A 191 -25.18 32.70 -1.30
N SER A 192 -24.89 31.54 -1.88
CA SER A 192 -24.29 30.43 -1.13
C SER A 192 -22.83 30.31 -1.55
N GLY A 193 -21.92 30.48 -0.58
CA GLY A 193 -20.50 30.17 -0.73
C GLY A 193 -20.22 28.79 -0.12
N PHE A 194 -19.60 27.90 -0.90
CA PHE A 194 -19.10 26.63 -0.38
C PHE A 194 -17.64 26.80 0.03
N ASN A 195 -17.35 26.70 1.33
CA ASN A 195 -15.98 26.72 1.80
C ASN A 195 -15.45 25.27 1.89
N PRO A 196 -14.47 24.89 1.07
CA PRO A 196 -13.81 23.59 1.19
C PRO A 196 -12.99 23.57 2.49
N SER A 197 -13.42 22.80 3.47
CA SER A 197 -12.78 22.74 4.81
C SER A 197 -11.92 21.48 5.01
N ALA A 198 -12.03 20.50 4.11
CA ALA A 198 -11.36 19.23 4.28
C ALA A 198 -9.88 19.27 3.85
N LEU A 199 -9.04 18.52 4.58
CA LEU A 199 -7.59 18.43 4.35
C LEU A 199 -7.23 18.02 2.91
N PHE A 200 -8.07 17.20 2.25
CA PHE A 200 -7.84 16.78 0.87
C PHE A 200 -7.93 17.93 -0.15
N LEU A 201 -8.64 19.02 0.16
CA LEU A 201 -8.79 20.17 -0.76
C LEU A 201 -7.59 21.12 -0.68
N THR A 202 -6.91 21.14 0.47
CA THR A 202 -5.67 21.91 0.69
C THR A 202 -4.52 21.43 -0.22
N GLN A 203 -4.53 20.16 -0.64
CA GLN A 203 -3.50 19.63 -1.55
C GLN A 203 -3.64 20.11 -3.00
N TYR A 204 -4.83 20.58 -3.40
CA TYR A 204 -5.13 21.09 -4.73
C TYR A 204 -4.95 22.62 -4.82
N GLY A 205 -4.29 23.23 -3.85
CA GLY A 205 -4.05 24.67 -3.80
C GLY A 205 -5.31 25.50 -3.54
N LEU A 206 -6.43 24.88 -3.15
CA LEU A 206 -7.65 25.64 -2.83
C LEU A 206 -7.46 26.36 -1.48
N PRO A 207 -7.46 27.70 -1.45
CA PRO A 207 -7.14 28.46 -0.25
C PRO A 207 -8.21 28.24 0.82
N ARG A 208 -7.78 27.87 2.04
CA ARG A 208 -8.67 27.83 3.22
C ARG A 208 -9.24 29.22 3.46
N GLY A 209 -10.56 29.36 3.29
CA GLY A 209 -11.32 30.54 3.70
C GLY A 209 -11.67 31.55 2.59
N ASN A 210 -11.07 31.48 1.40
CA ASN A 210 -11.30 32.49 0.34
C ASN A 210 -11.67 31.90 -1.04
N GLY A 211 -11.65 30.58 -1.20
CA GLY A 211 -12.06 29.90 -2.44
C GLY A 211 -13.45 29.30 -2.29
N GLY A 212 -14.48 30.06 -2.64
CA GLY A 212 -15.85 29.56 -2.68
C GLY A 212 -16.45 29.72 -4.07
N VAL A 213 -17.19 28.71 -4.53
CA VAL A 213 -18.12 28.90 -5.64
C VAL A 213 -19.27 29.73 -5.09
N GLN A 214 -19.41 30.99 -5.54
CA GLN A 214 -20.58 31.79 -5.23
C GLN A 214 -21.61 31.58 -6.33
N LEU A 215 -22.73 30.94 -5.96
CA LEU A 215 -23.91 30.85 -6.80
C LEU A 215 -24.95 31.84 -6.29
N ARG A 216 -25.37 32.78 -7.15
CA ARG A 216 -26.53 33.63 -6.91
C ARG A 216 -27.58 33.34 -7.99
N ILE A 217 -28.80 33.12 -7.53
CA ILE A 217 -29.99 32.97 -8.38
C ILE A 217 -31.00 33.99 -7.87
N SER A 218 -31.40 34.96 -8.70
CA SER A 218 -32.53 35.85 -8.38
C SER A 218 -33.82 35.37 -9.05
N ASN A 219 -34.95 35.64 -8.40
CA ASN A 219 -36.26 35.09 -8.79
C ASN A 219 -36.66 35.49 -10.22
N MET A 220 -37.28 34.56 -10.97
CA MET A 220 -37.74 34.81 -12.34
C MET A 220 -38.93 35.78 -12.40
N ASN A 221 -39.66 35.98 -11.29
CA ASN A 221 -40.81 36.89 -11.19
C ASN A 221 -40.67 37.83 -9.97
N GLY A 222 -40.75 39.15 -10.18
CA GLY A 222 -40.76 40.20 -9.15
C GLY A 222 -39.66 41.27 -9.30
N LYS A 223 -39.73 42.34 -8.48
CA LYS A 223 -38.72 43.41 -8.45
C LYS A 223 -37.35 42.88 -8.05
N SER A 224 -36.31 43.29 -8.78
CA SER A 224 -34.92 43.05 -8.42
C SER A 224 -34.48 43.84 -7.19
N SER A 225 -33.26 43.55 -6.70
CA SER A 225 -32.65 44.26 -5.57
C SER A 225 -32.41 45.76 -5.82
N GLU A 226 -32.54 46.22 -7.07
CA GLU A 226 -32.42 47.63 -7.46
C GLU A 226 -33.80 48.31 -7.65
N GLY A 227 -34.90 47.60 -7.37
CA GLY A 227 -36.27 48.15 -7.44
C GLY A 227 -36.92 48.10 -8.83
N GLU A 228 -36.19 47.58 -9.82
CA GLU A 228 -36.64 47.41 -11.20
C GLU A 228 -37.42 46.10 -11.37
N ASP A 229 -38.59 46.17 -12.00
CA ASP A 229 -39.44 45.02 -12.34
C ASP A 229 -38.80 44.20 -13.48
N ASP A 230 -39.01 42.87 -13.48
CA ASP A 230 -38.55 41.91 -14.51
C ASP A 230 -37.02 41.82 -14.71
N VAL A 231 -36.23 42.03 -13.64
CA VAL A 231 -34.78 41.79 -13.66
C VAL A 231 -34.38 40.52 -12.90
N TRP A 232 -34.05 39.45 -13.63
CA TRP A 232 -33.50 38.19 -13.12
C TRP A 232 -32.04 38.00 -13.54
N SER A 233 -31.20 37.48 -12.63
CA SER A 233 -29.78 37.28 -12.83
C SER A 233 -29.30 35.95 -12.24
N HIS A 234 -28.50 35.24 -13.01
CA HIS A 234 -27.69 34.12 -12.52
C HIS A 234 -26.23 34.57 -12.51
N ARG A 235 -25.58 34.44 -11.37
CA ARG A 235 -24.15 34.74 -11.23
C ARG A 235 -23.42 33.52 -10.70
N LEU A 236 -22.38 33.14 -11.43
CA LEU A 236 -21.41 32.14 -11.03
C LEU A 236 -20.05 32.81 -10.89
N ILE A 237 -19.48 32.80 -9.70
CA ILE A 237 -18.08 33.21 -9.45
C ILE A 237 -17.32 31.98 -9.00
N PHE A 238 -16.18 31.72 -9.64
CA PHE A 238 -15.29 30.63 -9.29
C PHE A 238 -13.84 31.03 -9.54
N THR A 239 -12.94 30.43 -8.78
CA THR A 239 -11.50 30.59 -8.94
C THR A 239 -10.92 29.35 -9.62
N HIS A 240 -9.96 29.56 -10.51
CA HIS A 240 -9.26 28.48 -11.21
C HIS A 240 -7.82 28.89 -11.48
N PHE A 241 -6.85 28.15 -10.93
CA PHE A 241 -5.41 28.43 -11.06
C PHE A 241 -5.03 29.90 -10.78
N GLY A 242 -5.53 30.47 -9.68
CA GLY A 242 -5.24 31.85 -9.29
C GLY A 242 -6.05 32.92 -10.03
N ASP A 243 -6.80 32.56 -11.08
CA ASP A 243 -7.69 33.46 -11.78
C ASP A 243 -9.11 33.42 -11.24
N THR A 244 -9.69 34.60 -11.04
CA THR A 244 -11.11 34.74 -10.69
C THR A 244 -11.94 34.90 -11.96
N TYR A 245 -12.91 34.02 -12.15
CA TYR A 245 -13.87 34.08 -13.25
C TYR A 245 -15.26 34.39 -12.72
N ARG A 246 -15.99 35.19 -13.51
CA ARG A 246 -17.40 35.47 -13.24
C ARG A 246 -18.21 35.37 -14.51
N THR A 247 -19.30 34.62 -14.42
CA THR A 247 -20.31 34.52 -15.47
C THR A 247 -21.60 35.13 -14.94
N ASP A 248 -22.11 36.13 -15.66
CA ASP A 248 -23.43 36.71 -15.42
C ASP A 248 -24.38 36.31 -16.56
N HIS A 249 -25.64 36.07 -16.23
CA HIS A 249 -26.73 35.85 -17.17
C HIS A 249 -27.96 36.63 -16.69
N ILE A 250 -28.32 37.70 -17.39
CA ILE A 250 -29.34 38.67 -16.95
C ILE A 250 -30.42 38.80 -18.03
N ASN A 251 -31.69 38.65 -17.67
CA ASN A 251 -32.86 38.98 -18.50
C ASN A 251 -32.83 38.43 -19.95
N GLU A 252 -32.38 37.19 -20.15
CA GLU A 252 -32.21 36.53 -21.46
C GLU A 252 -31.08 37.07 -22.36
N TYR A 253 -30.28 38.03 -21.91
CA TYR A 253 -29.15 38.55 -22.69
C TYR A 253 -27.78 38.00 -22.24
N TYR A 254 -26.96 37.72 -23.26
CA TYR A 254 -25.56 37.28 -23.30
C TYR A 254 -24.96 36.63 -22.04
N LYS A 255 -24.58 35.36 -22.18
CA LYS A 255 -23.63 34.69 -21.28
C LYS A 255 -22.23 35.23 -21.55
N LEU A 256 -21.71 36.05 -20.65
CA LEU A 256 -20.33 36.54 -20.72
C LEU A 256 -19.56 36.09 -19.49
N THR A 257 -18.62 35.17 -19.70
CA THR A 257 -17.60 34.87 -18.70
C THR A 257 -16.49 35.90 -18.82
N ARG A 258 -16.22 36.60 -17.71
CA ARG A 258 -15.16 37.60 -17.60
C ARG A 258 -14.11 37.10 -16.63
N LYS A 259 -12.84 37.28 -16.98
CA LYS A 259 -11.71 37.15 -16.05
C LYS A 259 -11.59 38.46 -15.27
N PHE A 260 -11.51 38.36 -13.95
CA PHE A 260 -11.29 39.48 -13.04
C PHE A 260 -9.82 39.54 -12.68
N TRP A 261 -9.27 40.76 -12.68
CA TRP A 261 -7.93 41.03 -12.18
C TRP A 261 -8.03 41.38 -10.69
N ASP A 262 -7.31 40.65 -9.87
CA ASP A 262 -7.15 40.85 -8.44
C ASP A 262 -5.66 40.75 -8.07
N ASN A 263 -5.34 40.81 -6.77
CA ASN A 263 -3.96 40.79 -6.28
C ASN A 263 -3.28 39.41 -6.40
N LEU A 264 -3.99 38.37 -6.81
CA LEU A 264 -3.44 37.04 -7.08
C LEU A 264 -2.92 36.94 -8.52
N ASN A 265 -3.65 37.48 -9.49
CA ASN A 265 -3.31 37.36 -10.92
C ASN A 265 -2.81 38.65 -11.60
N ALA A 266 -2.91 39.79 -10.93
CA ALA A 266 -2.28 41.03 -11.34
C ALA A 266 -1.62 41.77 -10.16
N ARG A 267 -0.51 42.45 -10.45
CA ARG A 267 0.20 43.28 -9.47
C ARG A 267 0.62 44.60 -10.10
N PRO A 268 0.65 45.70 -9.32
CA PRO A 268 1.28 46.91 -9.78
C PRO A 268 2.79 46.66 -9.93
N ASP A 269 3.34 47.01 -11.08
CA ASP A 269 4.79 47.09 -11.26
C ASP A 269 5.39 48.21 -10.38
N PHE A 270 6.71 48.34 -10.38
CA PHE A 270 7.37 49.41 -9.62
C PHE A 270 6.82 50.82 -9.90
N ASN A 271 6.31 51.06 -11.11
CA ASN A 271 5.80 52.36 -11.55
C ASN A 271 4.29 52.54 -11.25
N GLY A 272 3.63 51.54 -10.64
CA GLY A 272 2.21 51.59 -10.27
C GLY A 272 1.24 51.11 -11.36
N TYR A 273 1.73 50.60 -12.49
CA TYR A 273 0.88 50.05 -13.54
C TYR A 273 0.47 48.62 -13.22
N LEU A 274 -0.83 48.34 -13.23
CA LEU A 274 -1.34 46.98 -13.03
C LEU A 274 -0.95 46.10 -14.22
N LYS A 275 -0.09 45.10 -13.97
CA LYS A 275 0.38 44.12 -14.95
C LYS A 275 0.01 42.71 -14.53
N ILE A 276 -0.10 41.83 -15.52
CA ILE A 276 -0.28 40.39 -15.30
C ILE A 276 0.94 39.88 -14.55
N SER A 277 0.73 39.28 -13.39
CA SER A 277 1.79 39.06 -12.41
C SER A 277 2.21 37.60 -12.27
N SER A 278 1.96 36.77 -13.30
CA SER A 278 2.25 35.33 -13.22
C SER A 278 2.68 34.74 -14.56
N PRO A 279 3.74 33.91 -14.62
CA PRO A 279 4.79 33.72 -13.60
C PRO A 279 5.74 34.92 -13.54
N ILE A 280 6.04 35.46 -12.35
CA ILE A 280 6.85 36.69 -12.17
C ILE A 280 7.97 36.49 -11.15
N ILE A 281 9.07 37.22 -11.32
CA ILE A 281 10.16 37.39 -10.35
C ILE A 281 10.35 38.88 -10.09
N GLU A 282 10.47 39.25 -8.82
CA GLU A 282 10.86 40.61 -8.42
C GLU A 282 12.30 40.56 -7.87
N ILE A 283 13.23 41.35 -8.44
CA ILE A 283 14.63 41.43 -8.00
C ILE A 283 14.88 42.76 -7.28
N TYR A 284 15.48 42.70 -6.10
CA TYR A 284 15.81 43.86 -5.27
C TYR A 284 17.31 44.22 -5.33
N PRO A 285 17.71 45.43 -4.89
CA PRO A 285 19.09 45.96 -5.05
C PRO A 285 20.20 45.07 -4.48
N ASP A 286 19.94 44.46 -3.33
CA ASP A 286 20.87 43.57 -2.64
C ASP A 286 21.02 42.19 -3.32
N GLY A 287 20.20 41.90 -4.34
CA GLY A 287 20.14 40.62 -5.02
C GLY A 287 19.14 39.63 -4.42
N THR A 288 18.41 40.03 -3.37
CA THR A 288 17.25 39.26 -2.92
C THR A 288 16.15 39.32 -3.96
N PHE A 289 15.25 38.34 -3.93
CA PHE A 289 14.17 38.24 -4.89
C PHE A 289 12.91 37.64 -4.28
N SER A 290 11.77 37.85 -4.94
CA SER A 290 10.51 37.17 -4.61
C SER A 290 9.93 36.47 -5.84
N THR A 291 9.24 35.35 -5.60
CA THR A 291 8.53 34.55 -6.60
C THR A 291 7.05 34.48 -6.25
N ASN A 292 6.22 34.07 -7.20
CA ASN A 292 4.82 33.73 -6.98
C ASN A 292 4.62 32.21 -7.09
N GLU A 293 3.36 31.75 -7.00
CA GLU A 293 3.04 30.32 -7.02
C GLU A 293 3.49 29.63 -8.33
N GLU A 294 3.35 30.32 -9.47
CA GLU A 294 3.72 29.75 -10.76
C GLU A 294 5.23 29.79 -11.02
N SER A 295 5.96 30.78 -10.49
CA SER A 295 7.42 30.88 -10.57
C SER A 295 8.14 30.14 -9.43
N GLU A 296 7.44 29.28 -8.69
CA GLU A 296 8.03 28.41 -7.66
C GLU A 296 9.16 27.56 -8.26
N GLY A 297 10.36 27.69 -7.69
CA GLY A 297 11.57 26.97 -8.12
C GLY A 297 12.52 27.77 -9.01
N ALA A 298 12.11 28.95 -9.49
CA ALA A 298 13.02 29.88 -10.14
C ALA A 298 13.96 30.52 -9.09
N GLU A 299 15.21 30.78 -9.47
CA GLU A 299 16.22 31.33 -8.57
C GLU A 299 16.91 32.55 -9.18
N VAL A 300 17.30 33.50 -8.32
CA VAL A 300 18.11 34.65 -8.72
C VAL A 300 19.42 34.65 -7.94
N THR A 301 20.53 34.77 -8.66
CA THR A 301 21.87 34.92 -8.09
C THR A 301 22.48 36.24 -8.53
N LYS A 302 22.98 37.02 -7.59
CA LYS A 302 23.76 38.23 -7.88
C LYS A 302 25.23 37.83 -8.11
N GLU A 303 25.70 37.97 -9.35
CA GLU A 303 27.06 37.55 -9.76
C GLU A 303 28.09 38.67 -9.61
N GLY A 304 27.64 39.91 -9.56
CA GLY A 304 28.47 41.09 -9.44
C GLY A 304 27.64 42.35 -9.26
N THR A 305 28.30 43.52 -9.21
CA THR A 305 27.60 44.80 -9.18
C THR A 305 26.80 44.99 -10.46
N GLY A 306 25.48 45.09 -10.31
CA GLY A 306 24.53 45.22 -11.40
C GLY A 306 24.33 43.96 -12.24
N ILE A 307 24.83 42.79 -11.83
CA ILE A 307 24.72 41.54 -12.61
C ILE A 307 23.88 40.52 -11.85
N TYR A 308 22.72 40.17 -12.42
CA TYR A 308 21.75 39.25 -11.84
C TYR A 308 21.46 38.10 -12.81
N ARG A 309 21.67 36.86 -12.38
CA ARG A 309 21.32 35.66 -13.15
C ARG A 309 20.02 35.07 -12.62
N ILE A 310 19.06 34.86 -13.51
CA ILE A 310 17.82 34.13 -13.25
C ILE A 310 17.97 32.71 -13.82
N SER A 311 17.80 31.70 -12.97
CA SER A 311 17.99 30.27 -13.32
C SER A 311 16.72 29.45 -13.04
N ASN A 312 16.72 28.20 -13.51
CA ASN A 312 15.57 27.28 -13.45
C ASN A 312 14.31 27.78 -14.20
N ILE A 313 14.56 28.49 -15.31
CA ILE A 313 13.54 29.08 -16.17
C ILE A 313 13.81 28.72 -17.64
N SER A 314 12.82 28.94 -18.51
CA SER A 314 12.91 28.72 -19.96
C SER A 314 12.82 30.04 -20.74
N GLY A 315 13.47 31.09 -20.24
CA GLY A 315 13.46 32.43 -20.83
C GLY A 315 12.26 33.29 -20.41
N TYR A 316 11.94 34.31 -21.21
CA TYR A 316 10.79 35.19 -20.99
C TYR A 316 9.48 34.48 -21.29
N ASN A 317 8.41 34.93 -20.63
CA ASN A 317 7.07 34.44 -20.94
C ASN A 317 6.66 34.83 -22.37
N THR A 318 6.13 33.87 -23.13
CA THR A 318 5.85 34.03 -24.56
C THR A 318 4.39 34.39 -24.88
N ASP A 319 3.55 34.62 -23.88
CA ASP A 319 2.12 34.94 -24.11
C ASP A 319 1.85 36.37 -24.63
N GLY A 320 2.89 37.20 -24.72
CA GLY A 320 2.83 38.57 -25.23
C GLY A 320 2.12 39.57 -24.31
N ALA A 321 1.74 39.18 -23.09
CA ALA A 321 0.90 40.02 -22.24
C ALA A 321 1.64 41.24 -21.64
N TRP A 322 2.97 41.26 -21.71
CA TRP A 322 3.80 42.43 -21.39
C TRP A 322 4.27 43.19 -22.65
N GLY A 323 3.79 42.82 -23.84
CA GLY A 323 4.15 43.41 -25.13
C GLY A 323 5.19 42.59 -25.91
N VAL A 324 5.48 43.03 -27.15
CA VAL A 324 6.36 42.32 -28.12
C VAL A 324 7.84 42.29 -27.68
N HIS A 325 8.27 43.32 -26.96
CA HIS A 325 9.59 43.40 -26.30
C HIS A 325 9.44 43.30 -24.77
N GLY A 326 8.30 42.76 -24.32
CA GLY A 326 7.89 42.74 -22.93
C GLY A 326 8.49 41.56 -22.19
N GLY A 327 9.09 41.85 -21.03
CA GLY A 327 9.68 40.82 -20.18
C GLY A 327 10.22 41.39 -18.88
N ILE A 328 10.68 42.65 -18.90
CA ILE A 328 11.18 43.38 -17.73
C ILE A 328 10.41 44.68 -17.55
N SER A 329 10.07 45.01 -16.30
CA SER A 329 9.63 46.33 -15.87
C SER A 329 10.77 47.03 -15.16
N VAL A 330 11.23 48.15 -15.72
CA VAL A 330 12.36 48.92 -15.18
C VAL A 330 11.85 50.10 -14.36
N PRO A 331 12.47 50.42 -13.20
CA PRO A 331 12.14 51.59 -12.41
C PRO A 331 12.24 52.89 -13.20
N GLN A 332 11.20 53.71 -13.11
CA GLN A 332 11.15 55.04 -13.74
C GLN A 332 11.03 56.14 -12.68
N ASN A 333 11.47 57.35 -13.03
CA ASN A 333 11.20 58.54 -12.25
C ASN A 333 9.81 59.12 -12.57
N ASN A 334 9.44 60.20 -11.90
CA ASN A 334 8.14 60.90 -12.08
C ASN A 334 7.92 61.48 -13.49
N ASN A 335 8.93 61.46 -14.37
CA ASN A 335 8.83 61.87 -15.77
C ASN A 335 8.77 60.66 -16.73
N ASN A 336 8.53 59.45 -16.22
CA ASN A 336 8.52 58.19 -16.96
C ASN A 336 9.85 57.88 -17.66
N LEU A 337 10.97 58.33 -17.09
CA LEU A 337 12.31 58.03 -17.59
C LEU A 337 12.97 56.96 -16.72
N GLU A 338 13.58 55.96 -17.34
CA GLU A 338 14.19 54.84 -16.61
C GLU A 338 15.39 55.29 -15.75
N LEU A 339 15.49 54.77 -14.52
CA LEU A 339 16.56 55.12 -13.58
C LEU A 339 17.90 54.43 -13.91
N ILE A 340 17.84 53.32 -14.66
CA ILE A 340 18.96 52.47 -15.04
C ILE A 340 18.79 52.00 -16.48
N PHE A 341 19.90 51.67 -17.13
CA PHE A 341 19.91 50.82 -18.30
C PHE A 341 19.80 49.36 -17.85
N VAL A 342 19.11 48.56 -18.65
CA VAL A 342 19.01 47.12 -18.47
C VAL A 342 19.40 46.49 -19.80
N ASP A 343 20.40 45.62 -19.76
CA ASP A 343 20.78 44.74 -20.86
C ASP A 343 20.52 43.30 -20.42
N ASP A 344 19.89 42.50 -21.29
CA ASP A 344 19.47 41.14 -20.97
C ASP A 344 19.95 40.14 -22.02
N HIS A 345 20.38 38.97 -21.54
CA HIS A 345 20.92 37.91 -22.38
C HIS A 345 20.35 36.55 -21.98
N ILE A 346 19.47 36.01 -22.83
CA ILE A 346 18.96 34.64 -22.68
C ILE A 346 20.08 33.66 -23.05
N GLN A 347 20.37 32.75 -22.13
CA GLN A 347 21.39 31.72 -22.27
C GLN A 347 20.82 30.47 -22.97
N PRO A 348 21.67 29.59 -23.54
CA PRO A 348 21.22 28.37 -24.22
C PRO A 348 20.41 27.40 -23.33
N ASP A 349 20.60 27.46 -22.01
CA ASP A 349 19.85 26.67 -21.03
C ASP A 349 18.51 27.31 -20.61
N GLY A 350 18.18 28.48 -21.16
CA GLY A 350 16.97 29.24 -20.83
C GLY A 350 17.13 30.22 -19.66
N SER A 351 18.27 30.22 -18.96
CA SER A 351 18.55 31.24 -17.94
C SER A 351 18.66 32.64 -18.54
N ILE A 352 18.42 33.68 -17.75
CA ILE A 352 18.54 35.08 -18.19
C ILE A 352 19.59 35.76 -17.34
N ILE A 353 20.57 36.40 -17.99
CA ILE A 353 21.51 37.31 -17.32
C ILE A 353 21.01 38.73 -17.56
N ILE A 354 20.90 39.50 -16.48
CA ILE A 354 20.51 40.91 -16.50
C ILE A 354 21.68 41.73 -15.99
N GLU A 355 22.12 42.68 -16.80
CA GLU A 355 23.13 43.66 -16.46
C GLU A 355 22.50 45.05 -16.33
N THR A 356 22.81 45.76 -15.25
CA THR A 356 22.27 47.08 -14.94
C THR A 356 23.36 48.13 -14.81
N CYS A 357 23.16 49.25 -15.49
CA CYS A 357 24.07 50.40 -15.46
C CYS A 357 23.30 51.68 -15.13
N HIS A 358 23.98 52.64 -14.52
CA HIS A 358 23.37 53.92 -14.18
C HIS A 358 22.96 54.67 -15.44
N ARG A 359 21.75 55.23 -15.45
CA ARG A 359 21.26 56.07 -16.54
C ARG A 359 21.05 57.49 -16.04
N GLN A 360 21.94 58.39 -16.45
CA GLN A 360 21.98 59.77 -16.00
C GLN A 360 21.00 60.68 -16.77
N HIS A 361 20.69 60.34 -18.03
CA HIS A 361 19.95 61.20 -18.97
C HIS A 361 20.67 62.54 -19.24
N SER A 362 21.96 62.46 -19.58
CA SER A 362 22.85 63.62 -19.83
C SER A 362 22.35 64.62 -20.89
N HIS A 363 21.43 64.21 -21.75
CA HIS A 363 20.76 65.06 -22.75
C HIS A 363 19.75 66.06 -22.16
N LEU A 364 19.36 65.89 -20.89
CA LEU A 364 18.43 66.78 -20.19
C LEU A 364 19.18 67.93 -19.48
N PRO A 365 18.49 69.05 -19.16
CA PRO A 365 19.06 70.09 -18.30
C PRO A 365 19.50 69.49 -16.95
N GLU A 366 20.62 69.97 -16.42
CA GLU A 366 21.31 69.39 -15.24
C GLU A 366 20.40 69.07 -14.05
N LYS A 367 19.43 69.96 -13.75
CA LYS A 367 18.46 69.78 -12.65
C LYS A 367 17.44 68.64 -12.84
N PHE A 368 17.30 68.14 -14.07
CA PHE A 368 16.40 67.05 -14.44
C PHE A 368 17.16 65.76 -14.74
N GLN A 369 18.49 65.78 -14.71
CA GLN A 369 19.32 64.58 -14.84
C GLN A 369 19.18 63.73 -13.58
N ASN A 370 19.31 62.42 -13.75
CA ASN A 370 19.24 61.45 -12.68
C ASN A 370 20.58 61.39 -11.93
N TRP A 371 20.78 62.27 -10.95
CA TRP A 371 21.97 62.29 -10.11
C TRP A 371 21.86 61.28 -8.97
N ARG A 372 22.47 60.09 -9.12
CA ARG A 372 22.51 59.06 -8.08
C ARG A 372 23.83 59.08 -7.31
N LEU A 373 23.74 59.25 -5.99
CA LEU A 373 24.89 59.18 -5.09
C LEU A 373 25.43 57.75 -5.05
N LYS A 374 26.75 57.60 -5.28
CA LYS A 374 27.49 56.34 -5.21
C LYS A 374 28.11 56.13 -3.83
N SER A 375 28.84 57.13 -3.34
CA SER A 375 29.47 57.11 -2.03
C SER A 375 29.80 58.53 -1.56
N VAL A 376 30.16 58.66 -0.30
CA VAL A 376 30.76 59.88 0.26
C VAL A 376 32.20 59.53 0.61
N ASP A 377 33.16 60.33 0.13
CA ASP A 377 34.58 60.11 0.45
C ASP A 377 34.94 60.54 1.88
N ASP A 378 36.16 60.23 2.33
CA ASP A 378 36.66 60.54 3.67
C ASP A 378 36.67 62.06 3.99
N ASN A 379 36.54 62.91 2.97
CA ASN A 379 36.48 64.37 3.09
C ASN A 379 35.04 64.91 3.04
N GLY A 380 34.03 64.05 3.00
CA GLY A 380 32.63 64.44 2.93
C GLY A 380 32.14 64.83 1.53
N LYS A 381 32.94 64.61 0.47
CA LYS A 381 32.55 64.92 -0.90
C LYS A 381 31.69 63.78 -1.46
N GLN A 382 30.56 64.16 -2.04
CA GLN A 382 29.65 63.24 -2.72
C GLN A 382 30.23 62.80 -4.07
N VAL A 383 30.34 61.49 -4.27
CA VAL A 383 30.71 60.86 -5.54
C VAL A 383 29.43 60.32 -6.18
N PHE A 384 29.15 60.73 -7.42
CA PHE A 384 27.97 60.29 -8.17
C PHE A 384 28.36 59.26 -9.23
N TYR A 385 27.43 58.35 -9.54
CA TYR A 385 27.57 57.44 -10.66
C TYR A 385 27.70 58.22 -11.99
N GLN A 386 28.52 57.71 -12.91
CA GLN A 386 28.59 58.20 -14.29
C GLN A 386 27.55 57.49 -15.17
N ASP A 387 27.12 58.13 -16.26
CA ASP A 387 26.24 57.49 -17.24
C ASP A 387 26.89 56.22 -17.82
N GLY A 388 26.15 55.10 -17.81
CA GLY A 388 26.63 53.80 -18.25
C GLY A 388 27.53 53.06 -17.24
N GLU A 389 27.80 53.63 -16.07
CA GLU A 389 28.58 52.95 -15.02
C GLU A 389 27.79 51.76 -14.43
N PRO A 390 28.36 50.55 -14.34
CA PRO A 390 27.70 49.40 -13.71
C PRO A 390 27.25 49.73 -12.28
N CYS A 391 25.97 49.52 -12.00
CA CYS A 391 25.41 49.79 -10.68
C CYS A 391 24.26 48.83 -10.40
N ASP A 392 24.08 48.47 -9.13
CA ASP A 392 22.91 47.71 -8.70
C ASP A 392 21.62 48.51 -8.90
N ILE A 393 20.48 47.83 -8.84
CA ILE A 393 19.14 48.45 -8.84
C ILE A 393 19.10 49.57 -7.78
N SER A 394 18.39 50.67 -8.05
CA SER A 394 18.26 51.79 -7.11
C SER A 394 17.66 51.37 -5.77
N GLU A 395 18.14 51.95 -4.67
CA GLU A 395 17.58 51.73 -3.33
C GLU A 395 16.06 51.95 -3.36
N HIS A 396 15.32 51.08 -2.67
CA HIS A 396 13.85 51.04 -2.67
C HIS A 396 13.19 50.78 -4.03
N CYS A 397 13.95 50.43 -5.07
CA CYS A 397 13.42 50.01 -6.37
C CYS A 397 13.51 48.49 -6.55
N ARG A 398 12.88 47.97 -7.61
CA ARG A 398 12.98 46.56 -7.99
C ARG A 398 12.86 46.40 -9.50
N LEU A 399 13.38 45.31 -10.04
CA LEU A 399 13.06 44.85 -11.39
C LEU A 399 11.96 43.80 -11.31
N ASP A 400 10.90 43.98 -12.09
CA ASP A 400 9.87 42.96 -12.24
C ASP A 400 10.13 42.21 -13.55
N ILE A 401 10.31 40.89 -13.52
CA ILE A 401 10.60 40.06 -14.69
C ILE A 401 9.53 38.99 -14.86
N ARG A 402 8.93 38.92 -16.05
CA ARG A 402 7.94 37.88 -16.38
C ARG A 402 8.57 36.76 -17.18
N ILE A 403 8.52 35.56 -16.61
CA ILE A 403 9.33 34.43 -17.06
C ILE A 403 8.47 33.27 -17.56
N GLN A 404 9.09 32.39 -18.34
CA GLN A 404 8.53 31.10 -18.71
C GLN A 404 9.12 30.02 -17.81
N MET A 405 8.26 29.21 -17.19
CA MET A 405 8.70 28.06 -16.40
C MET A 405 8.81 26.80 -17.25
N PRO A 406 9.80 25.92 -17.00
CA PRO A 406 9.93 24.62 -17.66
C PRO A 406 8.69 23.73 -17.49
N GLU A 407 8.44 22.82 -18.43
CA GLU A 407 7.30 21.88 -18.36
C GLU A 407 7.37 20.95 -17.14
N ASP A 408 8.57 20.64 -16.67
CA ASP A 408 8.85 19.83 -15.49
C ASP A 408 8.97 20.64 -14.19
N SER A 409 8.64 21.95 -14.23
CA SER A 409 8.53 22.77 -13.02
C SER A 409 7.48 22.22 -12.06
N LEU A 410 7.67 22.47 -10.76
CA LEU A 410 6.77 22.05 -9.69
C LEU A 410 5.30 22.42 -9.98
N TRP A 411 5.08 23.64 -10.46
CA TRP A 411 3.76 24.13 -10.84
C TRP A 411 3.15 23.39 -12.04
N ASN A 412 3.90 23.26 -13.14
CA ASN A 412 3.40 22.60 -14.35
C ASN A 412 3.14 21.11 -14.14
N LEU A 413 3.95 20.43 -13.32
CA LEU A 413 3.70 19.03 -12.93
C LEU A 413 2.43 18.88 -12.08
N LYS A 414 2.23 19.76 -11.08
CA LYS A 414 0.99 19.80 -10.28
C LYS A 414 -0.23 19.98 -11.18
N ARG A 415 -0.15 20.90 -12.15
CA ARG A 415 -1.22 21.18 -13.11
C ARG A 415 -1.50 19.99 -14.03
N LYS A 416 -0.47 19.39 -14.62
CA LYS A 416 -0.59 18.23 -15.51
C LYS A 416 -1.23 17.05 -14.80
N LYS A 417 -0.78 16.74 -13.57
CA LYS A 417 -1.35 15.67 -12.75
C LYS A 417 -2.83 15.92 -12.43
N LEU A 418 -3.20 17.16 -12.06
CA LEU A 418 -4.59 17.52 -11.80
C LEU A 418 -5.46 17.36 -13.06
N GLN A 419 -4.93 17.75 -14.22
CA GLN A 419 -5.64 17.59 -15.48
C GLN A 419 -5.85 16.11 -15.86
N GLU A 420 -4.81 15.28 -15.71
CA GLU A 420 -4.90 13.82 -15.91
C GLU A 420 -5.94 13.17 -14.97
N GLU A 421 -5.98 13.60 -13.70
CA GLU A 421 -6.98 13.15 -12.72
C GLU A 421 -8.41 13.55 -13.12
N ILE A 422 -8.63 14.80 -13.53
CA ILE A 422 -9.94 15.28 -14.02
C ILE A 422 -10.41 14.50 -15.26
N GLU A 423 -9.52 14.31 -16.23
CA GLU A 423 -9.82 13.58 -17.46
C GLU A 423 -10.15 12.11 -17.16
N SER A 424 -9.42 11.47 -16.25
CA SER A 424 -9.69 10.09 -15.82
C SER A 424 -11.07 9.92 -15.16
N ILE A 425 -11.52 10.90 -14.38
CA ILE A 425 -12.83 10.91 -13.73
C ILE A 425 -13.95 11.07 -14.77
N SER A 426 -13.76 11.93 -15.78
CA SER A 426 -14.75 12.15 -16.84
C SER A 426 -15.02 10.89 -17.70
N VAL A 427 -14.01 10.04 -17.91
CA VAL A 427 -14.15 8.77 -18.66
C VAL A 427 -14.92 7.72 -17.85
N SER A 428 -14.83 7.76 -16.52
CA SER A 428 -15.56 6.82 -15.65
C SER A 428 -17.05 7.16 -15.46
N GLY A 429 -17.44 8.43 -15.63
CA GLY A 429 -18.83 8.90 -15.48
C GLY A 429 -19.75 8.63 -16.68
N ASN A 430 -19.22 8.28 -17.85
CA ASN A 430 -19.99 7.94 -19.06
C ASN A 430 -20.36 6.44 -19.17
N LYS A 431 -20.19 5.67 -18.08
CA LYS A 431 -20.70 4.30 -17.94
C LYS A 431 -21.64 4.21 -16.72
N LEU A 432 -22.80 4.84 -16.81
CA LEU A 432 -23.96 4.52 -15.98
C LEU A 432 -25.23 4.64 -16.82
#